data_AF-A0A401RWS2-F1
#
_entry.id   AF-A0A401RWS2-F1
#
_cell.length_a   1.000
_cell.length_b   1.000
_cell.length_c   1.000
_cell.angle_alpha   90.00
_cell.angle_beta   90.00
_cell.angle_gamma   90.00
#
_symmetry.space_group_name_H-M   'P 1'
#
loop_
_entity.id
_entity.type
_entity.pdbx_description
1 polymer ?
#
loop_
_entity_poly.entity_id
_entity_poly.type
_entity_poly.pdbx_seq_one_letter_code
_entity_poly.pdbx_strand_id
1 'polypeptide(L)'
;MAVILKHNGSLQIRYNLGGTKEPFRIDLNHRNLANGQPHSVNISRHGKELHLQLDHYPAVPYSLPPSTDIKFNSLKTLFLGRVVEIGNIDQEVQKYNTPGFVGCLSRVQFNDIAPLKAALRPSASSLVSVQGEFVESNCGASPLTISPMPAATDPWHFGSASAEFPYNEESTIADGVNRNSAIIGGIIAVVIFTILCTLVFLIRYMFRHKGTYHTNEAKGADSAENADAAIMNNDPNFTETIDESKKEWFI
;
A
#
# COMPACT_ATOMS: atom_id res chain seq x y z
N MET A 1 9.60 -26.66 -12.67
CA MET A 1 8.63 -25.96 -11.79
C MET A 1 7.64 -25.24 -12.70
N ALA A 2 6.37 -25.16 -12.33
CA ALA A 2 5.37 -24.36 -13.03
C ALA A 2 4.45 -23.65 -12.03
N VAL A 3 4.01 -22.45 -12.38
CA VAL A 3 2.98 -21.69 -11.67
C VAL A 3 1.84 -21.47 -12.65
N ILE A 4 0.65 -21.96 -12.32
CA ILE A 4 -0.49 -22.04 -13.22
C ILE A 4 -1.66 -21.31 -12.60
N LEU A 5 -2.23 -20.35 -13.30
CA LEU A 5 -3.52 -19.75 -12.96
C LEU A 5 -4.60 -20.51 -13.72
N LYS A 6 -5.48 -21.20 -12.99
CA LYS A 6 -6.58 -21.97 -13.59
C LYS A 6 -7.72 -21.03 -14.02
N HIS A 7 -8.62 -21.52 -14.88
CA HIS A 7 -9.78 -20.75 -15.34
C HIS A 7 -10.77 -20.35 -14.23
N ASN A 8 -10.80 -21.10 -13.12
CA ASN A 8 -11.59 -20.73 -11.94
C ASN A 8 -10.89 -19.65 -11.07
N GLY A 9 -9.72 -19.19 -11.47
CA GLY A 9 -8.93 -18.19 -10.77
C GLY A 9 -8.07 -18.71 -9.62
N SER A 10 -8.03 -20.02 -9.36
CA SER A 10 -7.12 -20.56 -8.35
C SER A 10 -5.70 -20.74 -8.89
N LEU A 11 -4.71 -20.57 -8.01
CA LEU A 11 -3.30 -20.74 -8.37
C LEU A 11 -2.84 -22.15 -8.02
N GLN A 12 -2.14 -22.79 -8.95
CA GLN A 12 -1.49 -24.06 -8.71
C GLN A 12 0.02 -23.93 -8.93
N ILE A 13 0.79 -24.42 -7.96
CA ILE A 13 2.25 -24.48 -8.04
C ILE A 13 2.65 -25.94 -8.17
N ARG A 14 3.52 -26.23 -9.12
CA ARG A 14 3.97 -27.60 -9.44
C ARG A 14 5.49 -27.70 -9.42
N TYR A 15 5.99 -28.75 -8.78
CA TYR A 15 7.41 -29.11 -8.76
C TYR A 15 7.61 -30.50 -9.35
N ASN A 16 8.50 -30.59 -10.34
CA ASN A 16 9.02 -31.84 -10.85
C ASN A 16 10.54 -31.79 -10.71
N LEU A 17 11.07 -32.44 -9.67
CA LEU A 17 12.50 -32.47 -9.37
C LEU A 17 13.12 -33.86 -9.63
N GLY A 18 12.33 -34.83 -10.07
CA GLY A 18 12.75 -36.24 -10.16
C GLY A 18 12.53 -37.02 -8.86
N GLY A 19 12.59 -38.35 -8.96
CA GLY A 19 12.36 -39.29 -7.85
C GLY A 19 10.90 -39.75 -7.69
N THR A 20 9.93 -38.94 -8.13
CA THR A 20 8.50 -39.32 -8.18
C THR A 20 8.02 -39.49 -9.62
N LYS A 21 7.03 -40.36 -9.82
CA LYS A 21 6.38 -40.54 -11.14
C LYS A 21 5.55 -39.32 -11.54
N GLU A 22 4.91 -38.69 -10.57
CA GLU A 22 4.08 -37.50 -10.76
C GLU A 22 4.72 -36.27 -10.12
N PRO A 23 4.50 -35.08 -10.69
CA PRO A 23 4.95 -33.83 -10.09
C PRO A 23 4.18 -33.54 -8.80
N PHE A 24 4.86 -32.98 -7.81
CA PHE A 24 4.22 -32.47 -6.60
C PHE A 24 3.39 -31.22 -6.93
N ARG A 25 2.17 -31.13 -6.38
CA ARG A 25 1.19 -30.08 -6.69
C ARG A 25 0.71 -29.42 -5.41
N ILE A 26 0.64 -28.10 -5.42
CA ILE A 26 0.07 -27.28 -4.35
C ILE A 26 -1.02 -26.41 -4.96
N ASP A 27 -2.25 -26.58 -4.52
CA ASP A 27 -3.40 -25.79 -4.98
C ASP A 27 -3.74 -24.72 -3.92
N LEU A 28 -3.60 -23.45 -4.30
CA LEU A 28 -3.96 -22.29 -3.49
C LEU A 28 -5.40 -21.89 -3.81
N ASN A 29 -6.35 -22.45 -3.06
CA ASN A 29 -7.79 -22.24 -3.27
C ASN A 29 -8.41 -21.20 -2.33
N HIS A 30 -7.60 -20.35 -1.68
CA HIS A 30 -8.08 -19.38 -0.69
C HIS A 30 -8.97 -18.27 -1.30
N ARG A 31 -8.73 -17.90 -2.56
CA ARG A 31 -9.47 -16.85 -3.28
C ARG A 31 -9.28 -16.96 -4.79
N ASN A 32 -10.16 -16.30 -5.55
CA ASN A 32 -9.99 -16.08 -6.98
C ASN A 32 -8.94 -14.97 -7.20
N LEU A 33 -7.83 -15.30 -7.88
CA LEU A 33 -6.76 -14.37 -8.26
C LEU A 33 -6.93 -13.75 -9.66
N ALA A 34 -7.89 -14.26 -10.45
CA ALA A 34 -8.30 -13.70 -11.73
C ALA A 34 -9.44 -12.69 -11.56
N ASN A 35 -9.37 -11.86 -10.51
CA ASN A 35 -10.43 -10.91 -10.14
C ASN A 35 -10.18 -9.47 -10.67
N GLY A 36 -9.16 -9.28 -11.51
CA GLY A 36 -8.78 -7.97 -12.05
C GLY A 36 -7.98 -7.07 -11.10
N GLN A 37 -7.58 -7.57 -9.93
CA GLN A 37 -6.74 -6.84 -8.97
C GLN A 37 -5.28 -7.31 -9.04
N PRO A 38 -4.32 -6.48 -8.62
CA PRO A 38 -2.93 -6.90 -8.51
C PRO A 38 -2.75 -7.89 -7.35
N HIS A 39 -1.98 -8.94 -7.60
CA HIS A 39 -1.61 -9.95 -6.62
C HIS A 39 -0.11 -10.17 -6.60
N SER A 40 0.42 -10.49 -5.42
CA SER A 40 1.82 -10.86 -5.23
C SER A 40 1.93 -12.32 -4.82
N VAL A 41 2.82 -13.07 -5.46
CA VAL A 41 3.08 -14.47 -5.12
C VAL A 41 4.58 -14.61 -4.90
N ASN A 42 4.96 -14.94 -3.67
CA ASN A 42 6.34 -15.22 -3.31
C ASN A 42 6.50 -16.71 -2.98
N ILE A 43 7.51 -17.33 -3.60
CA ILE A 43 7.80 -18.75 -3.51
C ILE A 43 9.27 -18.89 -3.16
N SER A 44 9.57 -19.34 -1.95
CA SER A 44 10.94 -19.69 -1.55
C SER A 44 11.04 -21.19 -1.31
N ARG A 45 12.19 -21.78 -1.67
CA ARG A 45 12.46 -23.20 -1.48
C ARG A 45 13.84 -23.39 -0.90
N HIS A 46 13.92 -24.15 0.19
CA HIS A 46 15.18 -24.61 0.76
C HIS A 46 15.16 -26.14 0.87
N GLY A 47 15.87 -26.81 -0.03
CA GLY A 47 15.84 -28.28 -0.12
C GLY A 47 14.43 -28.82 -0.40
N LYS A 48 13.84 -29.52 0.57
CA LYS A 48 12.48 -30.08 0.49
C LYS A 48 11.40 -29.17 1.06
N GLU A 49 11.80 -28.10 1.76
CA GLU A 49 10.87 -27.16 2.36
C GLU A 49 10.57 -26.01 1.40
N LEU A 50 9.29 -25.66 1.29
CA LEU A 50 8.75 -24.62 0.45
C LEU A 50 7.99 -23.64 1.34
N HIS A 51 8.23 -22.34 1.23
CA HIS A 51 7.37 -21.32 1.83
C HIS A 51 6.65 -20.55 0.74
N LEU A 52 5.32 -20.51 0.84
CA LEU A 52 4.45 -19.83 -0.08
C LEU A 52 3.77 -18.66 0.62
N GLN A 53 3.96 -17.47 0.08
CA GLN A 53 3.28 -16.27 0.54
C GLN A 53 2.44 -15.70 -0.60
N LEU A 54 1.14 -15.60 -0.36
CA LEU A 54 0.19 -14.99 -1.26
C LEU A 54 -0.21 -13.62 -0.69
N ASP A 55 -0.01 -12.56 -1.46
CA ASP A 55 -0.29 -11.18 -1.06
C ASP A 55 0.35 -10.83 0.30
N HIS A 56 -0.44 -10.27 1.22
CA HIS A 56 -0.02 -9.93 2.59
C HIS A 56 -0.37 -11.03 3.60
N TYR A 57 -0.80 -12.20 3.15
CA TYR A 57 -1.07 -13.31 4.05
C TYR A 57 0.23 -13.87 4.63
N PRO A 58 0.19 -14.53 5.81
CA PRO A 58 1.34 -15.22 6.36
C PRO A 58 1.88 -16.29 5.39
N ALA A 59 3.21 -16.45 5.37
CA ALA A 59 3.84 -17.49 4.57
C ALA A 59 3.50 -18.89 5.12
N VAL A 60 3.03 -19.78 4.24
CA VAL A 60 2.63 -21.14 4.58
C VAL A 60 3.73 -22.13 4.16
N PRO A 61 4.23 -22.97 5.08
CA PRO A 61 5.21 -23.99 4.75
C PRO A 61 4.57 -25.23 4.10
N TYR A 62 5.26 -25.81 3.13
CA TYR A 62 4.93 -27.08 2.48
C TYR A 62 6.19 -27.95 2.40
N SER A 63 6.04 -29.27 2.51
CA SER A 63 7.16 -30.21 2.42
C SER A 63 6.99 -31.12 1.21
N LEU A 64 8.05 -31.22 0.39
CA LEU A 64 8.10 -32.13 -0.74
C LEU A 64 8.15 -33.59 -0.27
N PRO A 65 7.57 -34.55 -1.03
CA PRO A 65 7.59 -35.96 -0.67
C PRO A 65 9.01 -36.50 -0.43
N PRO A 66 9.22 -37.43 0.52
CA PRO A 66 10.55 -37.93 0.87
C PRO A 66 11.34 -38.53 -0.31
N SER A 67 10.65 -39.15 -1.27
CA SER A 67 11.24 -39.73 -2.49
C SER A 67 11.66 -38.71 -3.55
N THR A 68 11.28 -37.44 -3.38
CA THR A 68 11.63 -36.37 -4.32
C THR A 68 13.10 -35.98 -4.17
N ASP A 69 13.78 -35.78 -5.30
CA ASP A 69 15.12 -35.20 -5.30
C ASP A 69 15.09 -33.74 -4.77
N ILE A 70 16.23 -33.27 -4.30
CA ILE A 70 16.42 -31.91 -3.75
C ILE A 70 17.01 -30.96 -4.80
N LYS A 71 17.72 -31.49 -5.79
CA LYS A 71 18.46 -30.67 -6.75
C LYS A 71 17.55 -30.16 -7.85
N PHE A 72 17.63 -28.85 -8.10
CA PHE A 72 16.94 -28.22 -9.23
C PHE A 72 17.96 -27.95 -10.32
N ASN A 73 18.33 -29.02 -11.03
CA ASN A 73 19.38 -28.99 -12.05
C ASN A 73 18.80 -28.77 -13.46
N SER A 74 19.65 -28.36 -14.40
CA SER A 74 19.33 -28.29 -15.84
C SER A 74 18.21 -27.32 -16.21
N LEU A 75 18.15 -26.16 -15.55
CA LEU A 75 17.30 -25.06 -15.98
C LEU A 75 17.74 -24.57 -17.37
N LYS A 76 16.92 -24.84 -18.39
CA LYS A 76 17.18 -24.42 -19.77
C LYS A 76 16.55 -23.08 -20.11
N THR A 77 15.29 -22.89 -19.71
CA THR A 77 14.49 -21.73 -20.14
C THR A 77 13.42 -21.43 -19.10
N LEU A 78 13.14 -20.14 -18.91
CA LEU A 78 12.00 -19.64 -18.15
C LEU A 78 10.98 -19.07 -19.14
N PHE A 79 9.78 -19.65 -19.17
CA PHE A 79 8.69 -19.16 -19.99
C PHE A 79 7.73 -18.33 -19.14
N LEU A 80 7.34 -17.17 -19.66
CA LEU A 80 6.28 -16.33 -19.11
C LEU A 80 5.18 -16.22 -20.16
N GLY A 81 3.91 -16.17 -19.73
CA GLY A 81 2.80 -16.11 -20.68
C GLY A 81 2.41 -17.49 -21.20
N ARG A 82 3.20 -17.99 -22.16
CA ARG A 82 2.95 -19.23 -22.89
C ARG A 82 4.24 -20.04 -23.04
N VAL A 83 4.12 -21.35 -22.88
CA VAL A 83 5.19 -22.32 -23.14
C VAL A 83 5.17 -22.71 -24.62
N VAL A 84 6.32 -22.59 -25.30
CA VAL A 84 6.44 -22.81 -26.77
C VAL A 84 7.21 -24.09 -27.11
N GLU A 85 7.59 -24.89 -26.11
CA GLU A 85 8.47 -26.04 -26.30
C GLU A 85 7.81 -27.18 -27.09
N ILE A 86 8.51 -27.73 -28.10
CA ILE A 86 8.04 -28.78 -29.03
C ILE A 86 8.30 -30.19 -28.43
N GLY A 87 8.11 -30.34 -27.12
CA GLY A 87 8.45 -31.57 -26.38
C GLY A 87 7.29 -32.12 -25.56
N ASN A 88 7.62 -33.06 -24.66
CA ASN A 88 6.68 -33.61 -23.68
C ASN A 88 6.38 -32.57 -22.59
N ILE A 89 5.45 -31.65 -22.87
CA ILE A 89 4.88 -30.75 -21.86
C ILE A 89 3.97 -31.56 -20.95
N ASP A 90 4.00 -31.31 -19.64
CA ASP A 90 3.05 -31.87 -18.68
C ASP A 90 1.60 -31.57 -19.15
N GLN A 91 0.77 -32.61 -19.25
CA GLN A 91 -0.60 -32.52 -19.75
C GLN A 91 -1.42 -31.42 -19.04
N GLU A 92 -1.20 -31.21 -17.74
CA GLU A 92 -1.89 -30.16 -16.99
C GLU A 92 -1.37 -28.77 -17.34
N VAL A 93 -0.07 -28.61 -17.61
CA VAL A 93 0.47 -27.33 -18.11
C VAL A 93 -0.10 -27.06 -19.50
N GLN A 94 -0.13 -28.08 -20.37
CA GLN A 94 -0.66 -27.98 -21.73
C GLN A 94 -2.12 -27.53 -21.74
N LYS A 95 -2.94 -28.01 -20.80
CA LYS A 95 -4.35 -27.65 -20.65
C LYS A 95 -4.57 -26.14 -20.49
N TYR A 96 -3.70 -25.44 -19.78
CA TYR A 96 -3.82 -23.99 -19.53
C TYR A 96 -2.86 -23.15 -20.39
N ASN A 97 -2.15 -23.77 -21.34
CA ASN A 97 -1.14 -23.11 -22.16
C ASN A 97 -1.72 -22.36 -23.38
N THR A 98 -3.00 -22.55 -23.71
CA THR A 98 -3.67 -21.90 -24.86
C THR A 98 -4.94 -21.19 -24.39
N PRO A 99 -5.08 -19.86 -24.61
CA PRO A 99 -4.16 -18.98 -25.36
C PRO A 99 -2.84 -18.65 -24.62
N GLY A 100 -2.72 -19.04 -23.35
CA GLY A 100 -1.64 -18.65 -22.44
C GLY A 100 -2.15 -17.64 -21.43
N PHE A 101 -1.25 -17.09 -20.61
CA PHE A 101 -1.62 -16.04 -19.66
C PHE A 101 -1.92 -14.74 -20.39
N VAL A 102 -3.10 -14.19 -20.15
CA VAL A 102 -3.56 -12.89 -20.64
C VAL A 102 -3.79 -12.01 -19.42
N GLY A 103 -3.06 -10.90 -19.36
CA GLY A 103 -3.13 -9.97 -18.24
C GLY A 103 -1.80 -9.28 -18.03
N CYS A 104 -1.57 -8.87 -16.79
CA CYS A 104 -0.44 -8.05 -16.42
C CYS A 104 0.52 -8.79 -15.50
N LEU A 105 1.79 -8.87 -15.90
CA LEU A 105 2.87 -9.36 -15.05
C LEU A 105 3.75 -8.18 -14.68
N SER A 106 4.05 -8.04 -13.39
CA SER A 106 4.96 -7.01 -12.89
C SER A 106 5.94 -7.63 -11.90
N ARG A 107 7.14 -7.05 -11.81
CA ARG A 107 8.20 -7.45 -10.86
C ARG A 107 8.48 -8.96 -10.81
N VAL A 108 8.37 -9.64 -11.96
CA VAL A 108 8.72 -11.06 -12.05
C VAL A 108 10.22 -11.19 -11.81
N GLN A 109 10.56 -11.94 -10.77
CA GLN A 109 11.92 -12.25 -10.38
C GLN A 109 12.03 -13.76 -10.14
N PHE A 110 13.07 -14.37 -10.70
CA PHE A 110 13.41 -15.76 -10.48
C PHE A 110 14.87 -15.81 -10.03
N ASN A 111 15.10 -16.08 -8.75
CA ASN A 111 16.39 -15.90 -8.10
C ASN A 111 16.94 -14.48 -8.38
N ASP A 112 18.12 -14.36 -8.98
CA ASP A 112 18.75 -13.08 -9.30
C ASP A 112 18.39 -12.55 -10.71
N ILE A 113 17.48 -13.22 -11.43
CA ILE A 113 17.09 -12.86 -12.79
C ILE A 113 15.76 -12.12 -12.78
N ALA A 114 15.72 -10.95 -13.43
CA ALA A 114 14.52 -10.12 -13.63
C ALA A 114 14.14 -10.11 -15.13
N PRO A 115 13.43 -11.13 -15.64
CA PRO A 115 13.19 -11.32 -17.08
C PRO A 115 12.43 -10.15 -17.73
N LEU A 116 11.41 -9.59 -17.05
CA LEU A 116 10.64 -8.46 -17.60
C LEU A 116 11.51 -7.20 -17.76
N LYS A 117 12.38 -6.92 -16.79
CA LYS A 117 13.32 -5.79 -16.86
C LYS A 117 14.35 -6.02 -17.96
N ALA A 118 14.79 -7.26 -18.19
CA ALA A 118 15.71 -7.58 -19.27
C ALA A 118 15.06 -7.51 -20.67
N ALA A 119 13.77 -7.86 -20.78
CA ALA A 119 12.99 -7.80 -22.02
C ALA A 119 12.70 -6.35 -22.47
N LEU A 120 12.43 -5.44 -21.52
CA LEU A 120 12.05 -4.06 -21.79
C LEU A 120 13.25 -3.09 -21.92
N ARG A 121 14.49 -3.55 -21.75
CA ARG A 121 15.67 -2.69 -21.91
C ARG A 121 15.87 -2.30 -23.37
N PRO A 122 16.27 -1.04 -23.66
CA PRO A 122 16.53 -0.58 -25.03
C PRO A 122 17.59 -1.41 -25.76
N SER A 123 18.62 -1.84 -25.02
CA SER A 123 19.63 -2.78 -25.49
C SER A 123 19.16 -4.20 -25.16
N ALA A 124 18.36 -4.78 -26.06
CA ALA A 124 17.82 -6.12 -25.90
C ALA A 124 18.95 -7.12 -25.60
N SER A 125 18.88 -7.76 -24.43
CA SER A 125 19.79 -8.82 -24.04
C SER A 125 19.51 -10.06 -24.90
N SER A 126 20.53 -10.69 -25.47
CA SER A 126 20.40 -11.94 -26.24
C SER A 126 19.87 -13.12 -25.40
N LEU A 127 19.76 -12.96 -24.08
CA LEU A 127 19.27 -13.96 -23.14
C LEU A 127 17.74 -14.04 -23.05
N VAL A 128 17.01 -13.05 -23.58
CA VAL A 128 15.55 -12.99 -23.53
C VAL A 128 14.98 -12.91 -24.93
N SER A 129 14.01 -13.78 -25.23
CA SER A 129 13.26 -13.77 -26.49
C SER A 129 11.79 -13.47 -26.20
N VAL A 130 11.22 -12.53 -26.95
CA VAL A 130 9.81 -12.16 -26.84
C VAL A 130 9.08 -12.66 -28.09
N GLN A 131 7.99 -13.39 -27.90
CA GLN A 131 7.16 -13.91 -28.98
C GLN A 131 5.68 -13.61 -28.68
N GLY A 132 5.00 -12.97 -29.64
CA GLY A 132 3.62 -12.51 -29.47
C GLY A 132 3.54 -11.07 -29.00
N GLU A 133 2.36 -10.67 -28.53
CA GLU A 133 2.09 -9.31 -28.05
C GLU A 133 2.61 -9.14 -26.62
N PHE A 134 3.56 -8.24 -26.44
CA PHE A 134 4.14 -7.87 -25.15
C PHE A 134 4.46 -6.38 -25.17
N VAL A 135 3.79 -5.63 -24.30
CA VAL A 135 3.86 -4.16 -24.28
C VAL A 135 4.05 -3.69 -22.84
N GLU A 136 4.91 -2.70 -22.65
CA GLU A 136 5.03 -2.01 -21.36
C GLU A 136 3.73 -1.28 -21.04
N SER A 137 3.18 -1.55 -19.86
CA SER A 137 1.93 -0.95 -19.41
C SER A 137 1.99 -0.69 -17.91
N ASN A 138 1.25 0.31 -17.45
CA ASN A 138 1.03 0.55 -16.03
C ASN A 138 0.06 -0.48 -15.41
N CYS A 139 -0.51 -1.39 -16.20
CA CYS A 139 -1.40 -2.44 -15.71
C CYS A 139 -2.61 -1.92 -14.93
N GLY A 140 -3.09 -0.73 -15.28
CA GLY A 140 -4.17 -0.07 -14.55
C GLY A 140 -3.77 0.46 -13.17
N ALA A 141 -2.47 0.43 -12.82
CA ALA A 141 -1.98 1.19 -11.68
C ALA A 141 -2.17 2.68 -11.97
N SER A 142 -2.75 3.40 -11.02
CA SER A 142 -2.84 4.86 -11.09
C SER A 142 -1.46 5.43 -11.37
N PRO A 143 -1.30 6.34 -12.36
CA PRO A 143 -0.02 6.96 -12.61
C PRO A 143 0.50 7.57 -11.31
N LEU A 144 1.81 7.44 -11.07
CA LEU A 144 2.44 8.13 -9.95
C LEU A 144 2.10 9.62 -10.09
N THR A 145 1.47 10.20 -9.06
CA THR A 145 1.20 11.64 -8.98
C THR A 145 2.49 12.47 -8.85
N ILE A 146 3.63 11.80 -8.74
CA ILE A 146 4.95 12.40 -8.67
C ILE A 146 5.54 12.35 -10.09
N SER A 147 5.75 13.52 -10.66
CA SER A 147 6.41 13.68 -11.96
C SER A 147 7.77 12.94 -11.95
N PRO A 148 8.16 12.26 -13.05
CA PRO A 148 9.48 11.66 -13.15
C PRO A 148 10.54 12.73 -12.85
N MET A 149 11.48 12.42 -11.95
CA MET A 149 12.59 13.31 -11.65
C MET A 149 13.37 13.53 -12.96
N PRO A 150 13.55 14.77 -13.43
CA PRO A 150 14.30 15.02 -14.66
C PRO A 150 15.71 14.44 -14.52
N ALA A 151 16.17 13.72 -15.55
CA ALA A 151 17.49 13.07 -15.59
C ALA A 151 18.68 14.05 -15.48
N ALA A 152 18.41 15.36 -15.33
CA ALA A 152 19.40 16.41 -15.18
C ALA A 152 20.01 16.52 -13.76
N THR A 153 19.53 15.73 -12.80
CA THR A 153 20.05 15.71 -11.42
C THR A 153 20.29 14.30 -10.92
N ASP A 154 20.97 13.46 -11.72
CA ASP A 154 21.68 12.31 -11.16
C ASP A 154 23.09 12.76 -10.72
N PRO A 155 23.39 12.81 -9.40
CA PRO A 155 24.73 13.11 -8.90
C PRO A 155 25.75 12.01 -9.22
N TRP A 156 25.31 10.84 -9.71
CA TRP A 156 26.15 9.65 -9.89
C TRP A 156 26.64 9.42 -11.32
N HIS A 157 26.29 10.30 -12.27
CA HIS A 157 26.94 10.32 -13.58
C HIS A 157 28.24 11.12 -13.52
N PHE A 158 29.30 10.52 -12.99
CA PHE A 158 30.68 10.99 -13.15
C PHE A 158 31.14 10.75 -14.60
N GLY A 159 30.69 11.61 -15.51
CA GLY A 159 31.28 11.78 -16.82
C GLY A 159 32.68 12.36 -16.68
N SER A 160 33.67 11.61 -17.13
CA SER A 160 35.07 12.00 -17.34
C SER A 160 35.23 13.44 -17.87
N ALA A 161 35.52 14.39 -16.99
CA ALA A 161 36.26 15.60 -17.29
C ALA A 161 36.83 16.16 -15.98
N SER A 162 38.14 16.17 -15.89
CA SER A 162 38.97 16.75 -14.85
C SER A 162 38.56 18.17 -14.44
N ALA A 163 38.25 18.38 -13.16
CA ALA A 163 38.42 19.65 -12.45
C ALA A 163 38.46 19.41 -10.93
N GLU A 164 39.69 19.24 -10.44
CA GLU A 164 40.24 19.71 -9.15
C GLU A 164 39.25 20.07 -8.02
N PHE A 165 39.22 19.22 -6.97
CA PHE A 165 38.56 19.51 -5.69
C PHE A 165 39.50 20.28 -4.76
N PRO A 166 39.07 21.38 -4.13
CA PRO A 166 39.59 21.79 -2.84
C PRO A 166 38.63 21.37 -1.73
N TYR A 167 39.22 20.73 -0.73
CA TYR A 167 38.63 20.22 0.48
C TYR A 167 38.61 21.34 1.53
N ASN A 168 37.43 21.72 2.05
CA ASN A 168 37.30 22.46 3.30
C ASN A 168 35.92 22.24 3.93
N GLU A 169 35.88 21.28 4.84
CA GLU A 169 35.42 21.36 6.23
C GLU A 169 34.15 22.19 6.57
N GLU A 170 33.17 21.47 7.12
CA GLU A 170 32.28 21.88 8.22
C GLU A 170 31.55 23.23 8.08
N SER A 171 30.27 23.19 7.71
CA SER A 171 29.19 23.76 8.55
C SER A 171 27.84 23.78 7.82
N THR A 172 26.87 23.12 8.46
CA THR A 172 25.47 23.56 8.59
C THR A 172 24.70 23.93 7.32
N ILE A 173 23.76 23.05 6.96
CA ILE A 173 22.34 23.36 6.68
C ILE A 173 22.07 24.85 6.39
N ALA A 174 22.27 25.28 5.15
CA ALA A 174 21.60 26.42 4.56
C ALA A 174 21.99 26.48 3.09
N ASP A 175 21.10 26.06 2.19
CA ASP A 175 20.48 27.01 1.27
C ASP A 175 19.67 26.30 0.20
N GLY A 176 18.43 26.78 0.06
CA GLY A 176 17.44 26.21 -0.83
C GLY A 176 16.02 26.30 -0.29
N VAL A 177 15.74 27.21 0.65
CA VAL A 177 14.34 27.52 0.97
C VAL A 177 13.76 28.21 -0.25
N ASN A 178 13.05 27.43 -1.04
CA ASN A 178 12.37 27.86 -2.25
C ASN A 178 11.58 29.14 -1.92
N ARG A 179 11.84 30.26 -2.63
CA ARG A 179 11.27 31.58 -2.33
C ARG A 179 9.74 31.54 -2.21
N ASN A 180 9.13 30.62 -2.94
CA ASN A 180 7.70 30.36 -2.92
C ASN A 180 7.25 29.70 -1.60
N SER A 181 8.06 28.82 -1.01
CA SER A 181 7.80 28.18 0.29
C SER A 181 7.96 29.16 1.46
N ALA A 182 8.92 30.09 1.38
CA ALA A 182 9.10 31.13 2.39
C ALA A 182 7.92 32.11 2.40
N ILE A 183 7.40 32.48 1.23
CA ILE A 183 6.21 33.34 1.10
C ILE A 183 4.97 32.66 1.67
N ILE A 184 4.75 31.37 1.34
CA ILE A 184 3.61 30.60 1.86
C ILE A 184 3.70 30.47 3.39
N GLY A 185 4.88 30.15 3.93
CA GLY A 185 5.10 30.09 5.38
C GLY A 185 4.90 31.43 6.08
N GLY A 186 5.32 32.53 5.47
CA GLY A 186 5.13 33.89 5.98
C GLY A 186 3.65 34.27 6.10
N ILE A 187 2.84 33.97 5.08
CA ILE A 187 1.39 34.24 5.11
C ILE A 187 0.73 33.45 6.26
N ILE A 188 1.06 32.17 6.38
CA ILE A 188 0.53 31.31 7.46
C ILE A 188 0.92 31.87 8.83
N ALA A 189 2.18 32.29 9.00
CA ALA A 189 2.65 32.88 10.25
C ALA A 189 1.91 34.18 10.62
N VAL A 190 1.66 35.06 9.65
CA VAL A 190 0.90 36.31 9.88
C VAL A 190 -0.54 36.02 10.29
N VAL A 191 -1.21 35.06 9.65
CA VAL A 191 -2.60 34.68 9.99
C VAL A 191 -2.68 34.10 11.40
N ILE A 192 -1.75 33.21 11.77
CA ILE A 192 -1.74 32.63 13.11
C ILE A 192 -1.45 33.73 14.15
N PHE A 193 -0.48 34.61 13.87
CA PHE A 193 -0.13 35.70 14.78
C PHE A 193 -1.30 36.66 15.01
N THR A 194 -2.04 37.03 13.96
CA THR A 194 -3.21 37.91 14.11
C THR A 194 -4.30 37.26 14.94
N ILE A 195 -4.58 35.96 14.75
CA ILE A 195 -5.54 35.20 15.56
C ILE A 195 -5.12 35.14 17.03
N LEU A 196 -3.83 34.88 17.31
CA LEU A 196 -3.33 34.83 18.68
C LEU A 196 -3.37 36.21 19.35
N CYS A 197 -3.03 37.27 18.62
CA CYS A 197 -3.15 38.63 19.12
C CYS A 197 -4.60 38.98 19.47
N THR A 198 -5.56 38.72 18.57
CA THR A 198 -6.98 39.00 18.84
C THR A 198 -7.48 38.19 20.03
N LEU A 199 -7.11 36.91 20.16
CA LEU A 199 -7.46 36.09 21.31
C LEU A 199 -6.92 36.69 22.63
N VAL A 200 -5.65 37.09 22.67
CA VAL A 200 -5.05 37.71 23.86
C VAL A 200 -5.73 39.04 24.20
N PHE A 201 -6.05 39.85 23.20
CA PHE A 201 -6.81 41.09 23.39
C PHE A 201 -8.21 40.81 23.92
N LEU A 202 -8.93 39.82 23.38
CA LEU A 202 -10.25 39.43 23.85
C LEU A 202 -10.20 38.91 25.29
N ILE A 203 -9.21 38.09 25.64
CA ILE A 203 -9.01 37.59 27.00
C ILE A 203 -8.72 38.75 27.97
N ARG A 204 -7.77 39.63 27.64
CA ARG A 204 -7.48 40.84 28.42
C ARG A 204 -8.69 41.76 28.51
N TYR A 205 -9.45 41.90 27.43
CA TYR A 205 -10.66 42.72 27.36
C TYR A 205 -11.76 42.14 28.24
N MET A 206 -12.02 40.84 28.22
CA MET A 206 -12.97 40.16 29.12
C MET A 206 -12.55 40.27 30.58
N PHE A 207 -11.25 40.14 30.87
CA PHE A 207 -10.75 40.31 32.24
C PHE A 207 -10.82 41.76 32.73
N ARG A 208 -10.67 42.75 31.84
CA ARG A 208 -10.68 44.18 32.19
C ARG A 208 -12.09 44.78 32.18
N HIS A 209 -12.92 44.36 31.23
CA HIS A 209 -14.33 44.67 31.13
C HIS A 209 -15.12 43.44 31.56
N LYS A 210 -15.17 43.24 32.88
CA LYS A 210 -16.18 42.42 33.56
C LYS A 210 -16.20 40.94 33.16
N GLY A 211 -15.68 40.12 34.08
CA GLY A 211 -16.30 38.83 34.38
C GLY A 211 -17.71 39.02 34.95
N THR A 212 -18.67 39.45 34.13
CA THR A 212 -20.09 39.22 34.42
C THR A 212 -20.47 37.93 33.74
N TYR A 213 -20.14 36.83 34.40
CA TYR A 213 -20.94 35.63 34.21
C TYR A 213 -22.35 36.00 34.66
N HIS A 214 -23.27 36.12 33.71
CA HIS A 214 -24.67 35.88 34.03
C HIS A 214 -24.82 34.36 33.99
N THR A 215 -24.41 33.69 35.06
CA THR A 215 -24.92 32.35 35.32
C THR A 215 -26.40 32.54 35.60
N ASN A 216 -27.26 31.86 34.84
CA ASN A 216 -28.62 31.61 35.30
C ASN A 216 -28.52 30.60 36.45
N GLU A 217 -28.04 31.06 37.60
CA GLU A 217 -28.25 30.31 38.83
C GLU A 217 -29.75 30.31 39.09
N ALA A 218 -30.32 29.10 39.11
CA ALA A 218 -31.69 28.91 39.53
C ALA A 218 -31.84 29.51 40.92
N LYS A 219 -32.69 30.54 41.01
CA LYS A 219 -32.95 31.31 42.22
C LYS A 219 -33.60 30.41 43.25
N GLY A 220 -32.83 29.91 44.22
CA GLY A 220 -33.40 29.06 45.29
C GLY A 220 -32.45 28.44 46.30
N ALA A 221 -31.17 28.81 46.36
CA ALA A 221 -30.20 28.11 47.23
C ALA A 221 -29.76 28.90 48.48
N ASP A 222 -30.28 30.12 48.72
CA ASP A 222 -29.86 30.93 49.88
C ASP A 222 -30.90 30.96 51.03
N SER A 223 -31.82 30.00 51.08
CA SER A 223 -32.82 29.92 52.15
C SER A 223 -33.29 28.48 52.43
N ALA A 224 -32.36 27.53 52.61
CA ALA A 224 -32.70 26.21 53.16
C ALA A 224 -31.49 25.58 53.85
N GLU A 225 -31.58 25.37 55.16
CA GLU A 225 -30.52 24.79 56.01
C GLU A 225 -30.38 23.26 55.87
N ASN A 226 -31.21 22.57 55.07
CA ASN A 226 -31.09 21.13 54.82
C ASN A 226 -31.78 20.69 53.51
N ALA A 227 -31.22 19.66 52.85
CA ALA A 227 -31.66 19.13 51.56
C ALA A 227 -33.06 18.46 51.56
N ASP A 228 -33.58 18.09 52.74
CA ASP A 228 -34.86 17.36 52.87
C ASP A 228 -36.10 18.27 52.89
N ALA A 229 -35.94 19.61 52.91
CA ALA A 229 -37.07 20.55 52.88
C ALA A 229 -37.48 20.99 51.47
N ALA A 230 -36.64 20.79 50.46
CA ALA A 230 -36.91 21.21 49.07
C ALA A 230 -37.85 20.26 48.30
N ILE A 231 -38.12 19.06 48.83
CA ILE A 231 -38.98 18.05 48.17
C ILE A 231 -40.46 18.21 48.57
N MET A 232 -40.78 18.85 49.71
CA MET A 232 -42.13 18.79 50.28
C MET A 232 -43.06 19.98 49.95
N ASN A 233 -42.57 21.01 49.24
CA ASN A 233 -43.38 22.15 48.78
C ASN A 233 -43.54 22.18 47.26
N ASN A 234 -44.07 21.10 46.68
CA ASN A 234 -44.64 21.15 45.33
C ASN A 234 -46.00 21.84 45.40
N ASP A 235 -46.00 23.17 45.19
CA ASP A 235 -47.22 23.95 44.96
C ASP A 235 -47.72 23.64 43.52
N PRO A 236 -48.98 23.23 43.28
CA PRO A 236 -49.41 22.60 42.03
C PRO A 236 -49.73 23.58 40.89
N ASN A 237 -49.16 24.79 40.88
CA ASN A 237 -49.58 25.84 39.96
C ASN A 237 -48.44 26.47 39.15
N PHE A 238 -47.68 25.63 38.43
CA PHE A 238 -46.92 26.10 37.27
C PHE A 238 -47.04 25.09 36.13
N THR A 239 -48.08 25.28 35.33
CA THR A 239 -48.27 24.66 34.02
C THR A 239 -47.41 25.35 32.95
N GLU A 240 -47.02 24.55 31.96
CA GLU A 240 -46.43 24.88 30.64
C GLU A 240 -44.90 24.65 30.55
N THR A 241 -44.35 23.87 29.62
CA THR A 241 -44.89 22.99 28.56
C THR A 241 -43.74 22.03 28.20
N ILE A 242 -43.92 20.73 28.39
CA ILE A 242 -42.94 19.72 27.97
C ILE A 242 -43.14 19.46 26.47
N ASP A 243 -42.05 19.73 25.75
CA ASP A 243 -41.67 19.26 24.42
C ASP A 243 -42.40 18.01 23.92
N GLU A 244 -43.23 18.19 22.90
CA GLU A 244 -43.73 17.12 22.06
C GLU A 244 -43.48 17.47 20.59
N SER A 245 -42.25 17.24 20.11
CA SER A 245 -41.97 17.23 18.68
C SER A 245 -41.15 16.00 18.25
N LYS A 246 -41.71 14.82 18.52
CA LYS A 246 -41.42 13.63 17.70
C LYS A 246 -41.97 13.86 16.28
N LYS A 247 -41.09 14.05 15.29
CA LYS A 247 -41.42 13.82 13.88
C LYS A 247 -40.44 12.84 13.25
N GLU A 248 -40.93 11.62 13.19
CA GLU A 248 -40.48 10.52 12.35
C GLU A 248 -40.88 10.82 10.90
N TRP A 249 -40.01 10.53 9.93
CA TRP A 249 -40.43 10.32 8.53
C TRP A 249 -39.66 9.15 7.94
N PHE A 250 -40.38 8.07 7.64
CA PHE A 250 -40.01 7.09 6.62
C PHE A 250 -40.83 7.42 5.36
N ILE A 251 -40.16 7.59 4.21
CA ILE A 251 -39.94 6.58 3.14
C ILE A 251 -38.73 7.06 2.35
#